data_AF-A0A1S9CZT6-F1
#
_entry.id   AF-A0A1S9CZT6-F1
#
_cell.length_a   1.000
_cell.length_b   1.000
_cell.length_c   1.000
_cell.angle_alpha   90.00
_cell.angle_beta   90.00
_cell.angle_gamma   90.00
#
_symmetry.space_group_name_H-M   'P 1'
#
loop_
_entity.id
_entity.type
_entity.pdbx_description
1 polymer ?
#
loop_
_entity_poly.entity_id
_entity_poly.type
_entity_poly.pdbx_seq_one_letter_code
_entity_poly.pdbx_strand_id
1 'polypeptide(L)'
;MTVTFVNDDDVRHQWMLHGLPKYIHPQGMFHLEVTGPGEKSGTFIVPSGDKTYFVHCDMAQHTEKGLKAQLKAGAGNMDLPSIPGLTATINVDNYPIDWGAGSVGMVLTAGFAGAFLGVFCLSRAAGL
;
A
#
# COMPACT_ATOMS: atom_id res chain seq x y z
N MET A 1 1.38 23.12 -11.84
CA MET A 1 1.57 22.47 -10.53
C MET A 1 2.95 21.85 -10.52
N THR A 2 3.76 22.11 -9.50
CA THR A 2 5.04 21.43 -9.29
C THR A 2 4.91 20.52 -8.08
N VAL A 3 5.36 19.28 -8.23
CA VAL A 3 5.37 18.27 -7.16
C VAL A 3 6.81 17.86 -6.95
N THR A 4 7.22 17.81 -5.68
CA THR A 4 8.46 17.18 -5.24
C THR A 4 8.09 15.88 -4.56
N PHE A 5 8.47 14.76 -5.16
CA PHE A 5 8.25 13.43 -4.63
C PHE A 5 9.50 12.99 -3.87
N VAL A 6 9.37 12.88 -2.55
CA VAL A 6 10.42 12.42 -1.64
C VAL A 6 10.11 10.97 -1.27
N ASN A 7 11.10 10.09 -1.43
CA ASN A 7 11.07 8.72 -0.96
C ASN A 7 12.07 8.55 0.18
N ASP A 8 11.60 8.06 1.33
CA ASP A 8 12.41 7.88 2.53
C ASP A 8 12.77 6.42 2.80
N ASP A 9 12.27 5.47 1.99
CA ASP A 9 12.52 4.04 2.15
C ASP A 9 13.40 3.44 1.03
N ASP A 10 13.78 2.18 1.19
CA ASP A 10 14.62 1.44 0.24
C ASP A 10 13.83 0.82 -0.94
N VAL A 11 12.54 1.11 -1.06
CA VAL A 11 11.63 0.51 -2.05
C VAL A 11 11.45 1.47 -3.24
N ARG A 12 11.25 0.92 -4.45
CA ARG A 12 10.89 1.73 -5.62
C ARG A 12 9.43 2.17 -5.54
N HIS A 13 9.21 3.48 -5.62
CA HIS A 13 7.87 4.06 -5.71
C HIS A 13 7.73 4.97 -6.92
N GLN A 14 6.48 5.12 -7.37
CA GLN A 14 6.17 5.94 -8.52
C GLN A 14 4.93 6.79 -8.22
N TRP A 15 5.08 8.09 -8.04
CA TRP A 15 3.95 8.99 -7.96
C TRP A 15 3.29 9.10 -9.34
N MET A 16 2.05 8.63 -9.50
CA MET A 16 1.36 8.59 -10.79
C MET A 16 0.00 9.30 -10.71
N LEU A 17 -0.31 10.07 -11.75
CA LEU A 17 -1.60 10.74 -11.94
C LEU A 17 -2.10 10.50 -13.36
N HIS A 18 -3.34 10.02 -13.49
CA HIS A 18 -4.03 9.81 -14.76
C HIS A 18 -5.13 10.85 -15.01
N GLY A 19 -5.66 10.87 -16.24
CA GLY A 19 -6.84 11.66 -16.60
C GLY A 19 -6.52 13.10 -17.00
N LEU A 20 -5.25 13.41 -17.29
CA LEU A 20 -4.82 14.67 -17.86
C LEU A 20 -5.15 14.73 -19.36
N PRO A 21 -5.24 15.94 -19.96
CA PRO A 21 -5.50 16.07 -21.38
C PRO A 21 -4.36 15.52 -22.23
N LYS A 22 -4.68 14.57 -23.13
CA LYS A 22 -3.70 13.84 -23.95
C LYS A 22 -2.92 14.71 -24.95
N TYR A 23 -3.45 15.88 -25.32
CA TYR A 23 -2.81 16.78 -26.28
C TYR A 23 -1.59 17.52 -25.68
N ILE A 24 -1.42 17.51 -24.36
CA ILE A 24 -0.29 18.13 -23.64
C ILE A 24 0.44 17.17 -22.70
N HIS A 25 -0.16 16.02 -22.37
CA HIS A 25 0.47 15.00 -21.52
C HIS A 25 0.47 13.66 -22.27
N PRO A 26 1.65 13.04 -22.50
CA PRO A 26 1.74 11.72 -23.09
C PRO A 26 0.83 10.73 -22.36
N GLN A 27 0.02 9.98 -23.11
CA GLN A 27 -0.95 9.02 -22.59
C GLN A 27 -2.02 9.60 -21.62
N GLY A 28 -2.05 10.93 -21.43
CA GLY A 28 -2.95 11.58 -20.47
C GLY A 28 -2.53 11.35 -19.02
N MET A 29 -1.23 11.18 -18.77
CA MET A 29 -0.69 10.90 -17.45
C MET A 29 0.58 11.71 -17.15
N PHE A 30 0.89 11.82 -15.87
CA PHE A 30 2.14 12.34 -15.36
C PHE A 30 2.64 11.40 -14.27
N HIS A 31 3.95 11.13 -14.24
CA HIS A 31 4.53 10.32 -13.19
C HIS A 31 5.94 10.76 -12.82
N LEU A 32 6.30 10.53 -11.56
CA LEU A 32 7.65 10.64 -11.03
C LEU A 32 8.02 9.31 -10.39
N GLU A 33 9.28 8.91 -10.50
CA GLU A 33 9.77 7.63 -9.98
C GLU A 33 11.06 7.88 -9.21
N VAL A 34 11.17 7.24 -8.05
CA VAL A 34 12.36 7.23 -7.20
C VAL A 34 12.55 5.80 -6.70
N THR A 35 13.78 5.30 -6.74
CA THR A 35 14.17 3.97 -6.22
C THR A 35 15.11 4.17 -5.05
N GLY A 36 14.73 3.65 -3.88
CA GLY A 36 15.46 3.89 -2.63
C GLY A 36 15.33 5.33 -2.14
N PRO A 37 16.07 5.73 -1.09
CA PRO A 37 15.97 7.07 -0.52
C PRO A 37 16.39 8.14 -1.53
N GLY A 38 15.59 9.18 -1.70
CA GLY A 38 15.87 10.26 -2.63
C GLY A 38 14.64 11.11 -2.98
N GLU A 39 14.82 12.04 -3.90
CA GLU A 39 13.72 12.92 -4.33
C GLU A 39 13.75 13.20 -5.83
N LYS A 40 12.57 13.49 -6.38
CA LYS A 40 12.41 13.95 -7.76
C LYS A 40 11.32 14.99 -7.85
N SER A 41 11.61 16.10 -8.52
CA SER A 41 10.62 17.13 -8.81
C SER A 41 10.15 17.09 -10.25
N GLY A 42 8.90 17.46 -10.48
CA GLY A 42 8.39 17.68 -11.83
C GLY A 42 7.14 18.54 -11.85
N THR A 43 6.84 19.05 -13.03
CA THR A 43 5.77 20.03 -13.25
C THR A 43 4.82 19.53 -14.32
N PHE A 44 3.52 19.71 -14.08
CA PHE A 44 2.46 19.43 -15.04
C PHE A 44 1.39 20.52 -15.01
N ILE A 45 0.56 20.54 -16.05
CA ILE A 45 -0.53 21.51 -16.20
C ILE A 45 -1.80 20.88 -15.65
N VAL A 46 -2.40 21.55 -14.65
CA VAL A 46 -3.71 21.19 -14.11
C VAL A 46 -4.77 21.96 -14.91
N PRO A 47 -5.70 21.29 -15.59
CA PRO A 47 -6.80 21.95 -16.30
C PRO A 47 -7.66 22.83 -15.37
N SER A 48 -8.22 23.92 -15.90
CA SER A 48 -8.93 24.96 -15.13
C SER A 48 -10.34 24.59 -14.63
N GLY A 49 -10.76 23.32 -14.76
CA GLY A 49 -12.10 22.86 -14.35
C GLY A 49 -12.10 22.14 -13.01
N ASP A 50 -13.27 22.08 -12.38
CA ASP A 50 -13.49 21.31 -11.16
C ASP A 50 -13.38 19.81 -11.46
N LYS A 51 -12.29 19.19 -11.00
CA LYS A 51 -12.03 17.78 -11.25
C LYS A 51 -11.18 17.17 -10.14
N THR A 52 -11.58 15.98 -9.71
CA THR A 52 -10.81 15.14 -8.78
C THR A 52 -10.04 14.10 -9.58
N TYR A 53 -8.73 13.99 -9.32
CA TYR A 53 -7.81 13.06 -9.94
C TYR A 53 -7.35 12.02 -8.93
N PHE A 54 -7.22 10.77 -9.36
CA PHE A 54 -6.61 9.72 -8.57
C PHE A 54 -5.10 9.80 -8.69
N VAL A 55 -4.43 9.91 -7.55
CA VAL A 55 -2.97 9.88 -7.44
C VAL A 55 -2.60 8.59 -6.73
N HIS A 56 -1.66 7.82 -7.25
CA HIS A 56 -1.31 6.54 -6.64
C HIS A 56 0.10 6.11 -6.99
N CYS A 57 0.56 5.03 -6.33
CA CYS A 57 1.72 4.31 -6.76
C CYS A 57 1.39 3.36 -7.93
N ASP A 58 2.24 3.28 -8.94
CA ASP A 58 2.02 2.32 -10.04
C ASP A 58 2.08 0.86 -9.56
N MET A 59 2.84 0.58 -8.49
CA MET A 59 2.89 -0.73 -7.86
C MET A 59 1.57 -1.03 -7.14
N ALA A 60 0.83 -2.02 -7.64
CA ALA A 60 -0.49 -2.40 -7.13
C ALA A 60 -0.49 -2.62 -5.61
N GLN A 61 0.49 -3.36 -5.08
CA GLN A 61 0.59 -3.65 -3.64
C GLN A 61 0.80 -2.40 -2.80
N HIS A 62 1.50 -1.38 -3.32
CA HIS A 62 1.69 -0.13 -2.57
C HIS A 62 0.37 0.66 -2.54
N THR A 63 -0.32 0.71 -3.67
CA THR A 63 -1.65 1.35 -3.80
C THR A 63 -2.70 0.66 -2.94
N GLU A 64 -2.73 -0.67 -2.91
CA GLU A 64 -3.59 -1.48 -2.05
C GLU A 64 -3.33 -1.22 -0.57
N LYS A 65 -2.05 -1.11 -0.18
CA LYS A 65 -1.62 -0.76 1.19
C LYS A 65 -1.81 0.71 1.55
N GLY A 66 -2.39 1.51 0.66
CA GLY A 66 -2.78 2.89 0.95
C GLY A 66 -1.89 3.98 0.35
N LEU A 67 -0.92 3.65 -0.49
CA LEU A 67 -0.10 4.64 -1.20
C LEU A 67 -0.88 5.24 -2.39
N LYS A 68 -1.96 5.94 -2.05
CA LYS A 68 -2.93 6.56 -2.96
C LYS A 68 -3.60 7.75 -2.29
N ALA A 69 -4.01 8.71 -3.11
CA ALA A 69 -4.61 9.96 -2.69
C ALA A 69 -5.53 10.51 -3.78
N GLN A 70 -6.19 11.62 -3.49
CA GLN A 70 -6.90 12.40 -4.48
C GLN A 70 -6.29 13.80 -4.61
N LEU A 71 -6.16 14.29 -5.83
CA LEU A 71 -5.83 15.68 -6.14
C LEU A 71 -7.08 16.37 -6.65
N LYS A 72 -7.54 17.43 -5.98
CA LYS A 72 -8.67 18.25 -6.45
C LYS A 72 -8.17 19.51 -7.15
N ALA A 73 -8.59 19.69 -8.39
CA ALA A 73 -8.52 20.97 -9.07
C ALA A 73 -9.83 21.74 -8.83
N GLY A 74 -9.74 23.01 -8.45
CA GLY A 74 -10.91 23.81 -8.04
C GLY A 74 -11.65 23.16 -6.87
N ALA A 75 -12.97 23.03 -6.96
CA ALA A 75 -13.80 22.35 -5.96
C ALA A 75 -13.64 20.81 -6.00
N GLY A 76 -13.07 20.26 -7.09
CA GLY A 76 -13.20 18.84 -7.42
C GLY A 76 -14.63 18.48 -7.85
N ASN A 77 -14.82 17.27 -8.39
CA ASN A 77 -16.13 16.80 -8.83
C ASN A 77 -16.76 15.73 -7.91
N MET A 78 -15.94 15.07 -7.08
CA MET A 78 -16.37 14.15 -6.02
C MET A 78 -15.19 13.81 -5.09
N ASP A 79 -15.47 13.19 -3.94
CA ASP A 79 -14.45 12.46 -3.20
C ASP A 79 -14.32 11.04 -3.78
N LEU A 80 -13.09 10.64 -4.08
CA LEU A 80 -12.81 9.29 -4.57
C LEU A 80 -12.99 8.29 -3.43
N PRO A 81 -13.53 7.10 -3.68
CA PRO A 81 -13.68 6.08 -2.66
C PRO A 81 -12.34 5.43 -2.28
N SER A 82 -12.27 4.82 -1.10
CA SER A 82 -11.08 4.11 -0.60
C SER A 82 -9.81 4.97 -0.56
N ILE A 83 -9.93 6.27 -0.31
CA ILE A 83 -8.80 7.18 -0.08
C ILE A 83 -8.52 7.24 1.43
N PRO A 84 -7.32 6.81 1.88
CA PRO A 84 -6.97 6.82 3.30
C PRO A 84 -7.17 8.20 3.93
N GLY A 85 -7.83 8.23 5.09
CA GLY A 85 -8.12 9.46 5.83
C GLY A 85 -9.25 10.33 5.26
N LEU A 86 -9.88 9.94 4.16
CA LEU A 86 -10.94 10.72 3.52
C LEU A 86 -12.24 9.94 3.31
N THR A 87 -12.18 8.77 2.68
CA THR A 87 -13.36 7.96 2.35
C THR A 87 -13.18 6.52 2.82
N ALA A 88 -14.30 5.85 3.12
CA ALA A 88 -14.29 4.45 3.53
C ALA A 88 -13.77 3.53 2.40
N THR A 89 -13.09 2.45 2.80
CA THR A 89 -12.67 1.38 1.88
C THR A 89 -13.91 0.65 1.35
N ILE A 90 -14.00 0.47 0.03
CA ILE A 90 -15.13 -0.26 -0.60
C ILE A 90 -15.05 -1.75 -0.28
N ASN A 91 -13.86 -2.33 -0.38
CA ASN A 91 -13.60 -3.74 -0.12
C ASN A 91 -12.76 -3.85 1.14
N VAL A 92 -13.42 -4.08 2.27
CA VAL A 92 -12.73 -4.32 3.54
C VAL A 92 -12.35 -5.79 3.58
N ASP A 93 -11.04 -6.06 3.58
CA ASP A 93 -10.58 -7.42 3.84
C ASP A 93 -10.93 -7.81 5.27
N ASN A 94 -11.61 -8.94 5.42
CA ASN A 94 -11.85 -9.55 6.72
C ASN A 94 -10.94 -10.77 6.82
N TYR A 95 -10.01 -10.74 7.78
CA TYR A 95 -9.12 -11.86 8.08
C TYR A 95 -9.52 -12.49 9.43
N PRO A 96 -10.65 -13.21 9.50
CA PRO A 96 -11.03 -13.88 10.73
C PRO A 96 -10.03 -14.99 11.06
N ILE A 97 -9.76 -15.18 12.34
CA ILE A 97 -9.03 -16.36 12.79
C ILE A 97 -9.94 -17.57 12.57
N ASP A 98 -9.50 -18.51 11.74
CA ASP A 98 -10.17 -19.79 11.60
C ASP A 98 -9.93 -20.66 12.84
N TRP A 99 -10.93 -20.70 13.72
CA TRP A 99 -10.95 -21.56 14.91
C TRP A 99 -11.52 -22.96 14.62
N GLY A 100 -11.55 -23.39 13.36
CA GLY A 100 -11.94 -24.74 13.00
C GLY A 100 -11.14 -25.81 13.75
N ALA A 101 -11.75 -26.98 13.96
CA ALA A 101 -11.13 -28.07 14.72
C ALA A 101 -9.77 -28.50 14.15
N GLY A 102 -9.58 -28.42 12.82
CA GLY A 102 -8.29 -28.67 12.18
C GLY A 102 -7.22 -27.63 12.56
N SER A 103 -7.57 -26.34 12.49
CA SER A 103 -6.68 -25.23 12.83
C SER A 103 -6.31 -25.23 14.31
N VAL A 104 -7.27 -25.50 15.19
CA VAL A 104 -7.03 -25.68 16.64
C VAL A 104 -6.15 -26.91 16.90
N GLY A 105 -6.47 -28.05 16.27
CA GLY A 105 -5.69 -29.28 16.41
C GLY A 105 -4.23 -29.11 15.98
N MET A 106 -4.01 -28.38 14.88
CA MET A 106 -2.67 -28.05 14.38
C MET A 106 -1.89 -27.16 15.37
N VAL A 107 -2.51 -26.11 15.91
CA VAL A 107 -1.88 -25.22 16.90
C VAL A 107 -1.50 -25.99 18.17
N LEU A 108 -2.40 -26.83 18.69
CA LEU A 108 -2.13 -27.65 19.87
C LEU A 108 -1.00 -28.65 19.63
N THR A 109 -1.03 -29.35 18.49
CA THR A 109 -0.01 -30.35 18.15
C THR A 109 1.37 -29.70 18.00
N ALA A 110 1.46 -28.56 17.32
CA ALA A 110 2.70 -27.81 17.19
C ALA A 110 3.22 -27.32 18.55
N GLY A 111 2.33 -26.80 19.41
CA GLY A 111 2.68 -26.36 20.76
C GLY A 111 3.22 -27.49 21.63
N PHE A 112 2.53 -28.64 21.66
CA PHE A 112 2.97 -29.81 22.44
C PHE A 112 4.24 -30.44 21.89
N ALA A 113 4.37 -30.58 20.57
CA ALA A 113 5.59 -31.10 19.94
C ALA A 113 6.79 -30.20 20.25
N GLY A 114 6.63 -28.88 20.17
CA GLY A 114 7.67 -27.91 20.52
C GLY A 114 8.08 -27.99 21.99
N ALA A 115 7.11 -28.08 22.91
CA ALA A 115 7.38 -28.25 24.34
C ALA A 115 8.11 -29.57 24.63
N PHE A 116 7.67 -30.67 24.00
CA PHE A 116 8.29 -31.98 24.16
C PHE A 116 9.75 -31.99 23.66
N LEU A 117 9.99 -31.46 22.47
CA LEU A 117 11.34 -31.29 21.91
C LEU A 117 12.22 -30.41 22.82
N GLY A 118 11.66 -29.32 23.35
CA GLY A 118 12.37 -28.46 24.30
C GLY A 118 12.81 -29.20 25.56
N VAL A 119 11.90 -29.95 26.20
CA VAL A 119 12.19 -30.74 27.39
C VAL A 119 13.20 -31.86 27.09
N PHE A 120 13.04 -32.57 25.97
CA PHE A 120 13.96 -33.63 25.56
C PHE A 120 15.37 -33.11 25.28
N CYS A 121 15.51 -31.94 24.64
CA CYS A 121 16.80 -31.31 24.43
C CYS A 121 17.43 -30.84 25.76
N LEU A 122 16.63 -30.25 26.67
CA LEU A 122 17.13 -29.86 27.99
C LEU A 122 17.57 -31.06 28.84
N SER A 123 16.82 -32.16 28.84
CA SER A 123 17.18 -33.34 29.63
C SER A 123 18.49 -33.95 29.13
N ARG A 124 18.70 -34.01 27.81
CA ARG A 124 19.96 -34.46 27.22
C ARG A 124 21.14 -33.52 27.49
N ALA A 125 20.90 -32.22 27.53
CA ALA A 125 21.94 -31.23 27.87
C ALA A 125 22.31 -31.26 29.37
N ALA A 126 21.36 -31.62 30.24
CA ALA A 126 21.55 -31.74 31.69
C ALA A 126 22.12 -33.11 32.14
N GLY A 127 22.32 -34.07 31.22
CA GLY A 127 22.91 -35.38 31.52
C GLY A 127 21.98 -36.35 32.25
N LEU A 128 20.65 -36.17 32.14
CA LEU A 128 19.60 -37.08 32.62
C LEU A 128 19.17 -38.05 31.52
#